data_AF-A0AA47M460-F1
#
_entry.id   AF-A0AA47M460-F1
#
_cell.length_a   1.000
_cell.length_b   1.000
_cell.length_c   1.000
_cell.angle_alpha   90.00
_cell.angle_beta   90.00
_cell.angle_gamma   90.00
#
_symmetry.space_group_name_H-M   'P 1'
#
loop_
_entity.id
_entity.type
_entity.pdbx_description
1 polymer ?
#
loop_
_entity_poly.entity_id
_entity_poly.type
_entity_poly.pdbx_seq_one_letter_code
_entity_poly.pdbx_strand_id
1 'polypeptide(L)'
;MVLEPPFVLTETPHSAVEFLSYVNKSWSNTVVVRESLCSPHIELLSVSVRPFYLPREFPQIFVTVVYIHPKADVDIATRAISKTVNRLQAIAPDAPNLVMGDFNHCKPGKTLCSFEQYATCSTRLTNCLDLCYGSVKGAYKSLQRAPFSTSDHYCVYLVPHYKPVLRKHKPECKIVRKSASRIVSA
;
A
#
# COMPACT_ATOMS: atom_id res chain seq x y z
N MET A 1 12.54 -3.31 4.38
CA MET A 1 11.62 -2.15 4.38
C MET A 1 10.51 -2.42 5.38
N VAL A 2 10.83 -2.33 6.66
CA VAL A 2 9.99 -2.85 7.75
C VAL A 2 8.75 -1.97 7.84
N LEU A 3 7.56 -2.35 7.34
CA LEU A 3 6.30 -1.62 7.60
C LEU A 3 5.90 -1.78 9.07
N GLU A 4 6.68 -1.18 9.99
CA GLU A 4 6.26 -0.98 11.38
C GLU A 4 4.97 -0.18 11.35
N PRO A 5 3.89 -0.72 11.95
CA PRO A 5 2.58 -0.20 11.69
C PRO A 5 2.43 1.13 12.41
N PRO A 6 1.77 2.08 11.76
CA PRO A 6 0.91 2.97 12.51
C PRO A 6 -0.38 3.12 11.73
N PHE A 7 -1.10 2.01 11.58
CA PHE A 7 -2.49 2.06 11.15
C PHE A 7 -3.32 1.63 12.35
N VAL A 8 -3.70 2.63 13.14
CA VAL A 8 -4.69 2.49 14.19
C VAL A 8 -6.01 2.96 13.59
N LEU A 9 -6.94 2.04 13.42
CA LEU A 9 -8.34 2.38 13.17
C LEU A 9 -8.97 2.65 14.55
N THR A 10 -9.36 3.88 14.83
CA THR A 10 -10.12 4.21 16.04
C THR A 10 -11.57 4.50 15.65
N GLU A 11 -12.49 3.72 16.18
CA GLU A 11 -13.93 4.04 16.11
C GLU A 11 -14.26 5.09 17.18
N THR A 12 -14.77 6.25 16.78
CA THR A 12 -15.36 7.22 17.71
C THR A 12 -16.87 7.08 17.74
N PRO A 13 -17.52 7.16 18.92
CA PRO A 13 -18.92 6.80 19.08
C PRO A 13 -19.87 7.95 18.75
N HIS A 14 -19.74 8.63 17.60
CA HIS A 14 -20.77 9.58 17.12
C HIS A 14 -20.68 9.80 15.60
N SER A 15 -21.49 9.07 14.83
CA SER A 15 -21.99 9.38 13.47
C SER A 15 -21.02 9.77 12.33
N ALA A 16 -19.74 9.92 12.58
CA ALA A 16 -18.68 10.07 11.58
C ALA A 16 -17.53 9.17 12.04
N VAL A 17 -17.22 8.13 11.27
CA VAL A 17 -15.96 7.41 11.46
C VAL A 17 -14.87 8.35 10.97
N GLU A 18 -13.99 8.77 11.87
CA GLU A 18 -12.84 9.58 11.48
C GLU A 18 -11.70 8.66 11.08
N PHE A 19 -11.46 8.62 9.77
CA PHE A 19 -10.46 7.78 9.17
C PHE A 19 -9.07 8.43 9.23
N LEU A 20 -8.08 7.76 9.84
CA LEU A 20 -6.73 8.30 10.03
C LEU A 20 -5.65 7.39 9.41
N SER A 21 -4.75 8.01 8.65
CA SER A 21 -3.49 7.40 8.20
C SER A 21 -2.32 8.15 8.82
N TYR A 22 -1.56 7.48 9.69
CA TYR A 22 -0.33 8.06 10.24
C TYR A 22 0.87 7.66 9.38
N VAL A 23 1.77 8.61 9.12
CA VAL A 23 3.06 8.34 8.46
C VAL A 23 4.17 8.88 9.36
N ASN A 24 5.08 8.01 9.77
CA ASN A 24 6.22 8.42 10.60
C ASN A 24 7.15 9.34 9.80
N LYS A 25 7.46 10.53 10.33
CA LYS A 25 8.34 11.51 9.65
C LYS A 25 9.75 10.96 9.39
N SER A 26 10.24 10.03 10.20
CA SER A 26 11.54 9.37 9.96
C SER A 26 11.58 8.51 8.70
N TRP A 27 10.42 8.24 8.10
CA TRP A 27 10.30 7.41 6.89
C TRP A 27 10.26 8.22 5.61
N SER A 28 9.56 9.34 5.62
CA SER A 28 9.36 10.19 4.46
C SER A 28 9.04 11.61 4.92
N ASN A 29 9.62 12.60 4.22
CA ASN A 29 9.25 14.00 4.38
C ASN A 29 8.20 14.46 3.36
N THR A 30 7.91 13.63 2.36
CA THR A 30 6.96 13.93 1.29
C THR A 30 5.78 12.99 1.38
N VAL A 31 4.64 13.53 1.82
CA VAL A 31 3.34 12.85 1.81
C VAL A 31 2.38 13.77 1.06
N VAL A 32 1.75 13.24 0.02
CA VAL A 32 0.78 13.99 -0.78
C VAL A 32 -0.53 13.22 -0.80
N VAL A 33 -1.61 13.86 -0.37
CA VAL A 33 -2.95 13.30 -0.50
C VAL A 33 -3.34 13.31 -1.98
N ARG A 34 -3.68 12.14 -2.51
CA ARG A 34 -4.09 11.96 -3.91
C ARG A 34 -5.60 11.93 -4.04
N GLU A 35 -6.28 11.19 -3.16
CA GLU A 35 -7.74 11.08 -3.13
C GLU A 35 -8.22 11.10 -1.69
N SER A 36 -9.36 11.74 -1.46
CA SER A 36 -10.13 11.64 -0.24
C SER A 36 -11.61 11.54 -0.63
N LEU A 37 -12.25 10.45 -0.23
CA LEU A 37 -13.65 10.17 -0.51
C LEU A 37 -14.32 9.74 0.79
N CYS A 38 -15.43 10.38 1.12
CA CYS A 38 -16.30 9.97 2.21
C CYS A 38 -17.71 9.84 1.65
N SER A 39 -18.28 8.66 1.76
CA SER A 39 -19.63 8.34 1.29
C SER A 39 -20.27 7.29 2.20
N PRO A 40 -21.60 7.12 2.17
CA PRO A 40 -22.28 6.12 2.99
C PRO A 40 -21.84 4.67 2.75
N HIS A 41 -21.19 4.39 1.62
CA HIS A 41 -20.76 3.05 1.24
C HIS A 41 -19.25 2.83 1.42
N ILE A 42 -18.46 3.91 1.41
CA ILE A 42 -17.00 3.82 1.48
C ILE A 42 -16.40 5.13 1.98
N GLU A 43 -15.46 5.00 2.90
CA GLU A 43 -14.47 6.00 3.24
C GLU A 43 -13.13 5.55 2.67
N LEU A 44 -12.48 6.42 1.92
CA LEU A 44 -11.24 6.10 1.22
C LEU A 44 -10.31 7.30 1.29
N LEU A 45 -9.09 7.07 1.74
CA LEU A 45 -8.00 8.03 1.70
C LEU A 45 -6.84 7.41 0.95
N SER A 46 -6.37 8.07 -0.10
CA SER A 46 -5.17 7.66 -0.82
C SER A 46 -4.09 8.70 -0.70
N VAL A 47 -2.91 8.27 -0.27
CA VAL A 47 -1.71 9.08 -0.16
C VAL A 47 -0.60 8.51 -1.05
N SER A 48 0.21 9.39 -1.62
CA SER A 48 1.49 9.02 -2.21
C SER A 48 2.62 9.39 -1.26
N VAL A 49 3.50 8.44 -1.02
CA VAL A 49 4.65 8.60 -0.11
C VAL A 49 5.90 8.10 -0.82
N ARG A 50 7.04 8.74 -0.57
CA ARG A 50 8.34 8.22 -1.03
C ARG A 50 9.25 7.96 0.17
N PRO A 51 9.25 6.73 0.72
CA PRO A 51 10.15 6.38 1.80
C PRO A 51 11.63 6.56 1.41
N PHE A 52 12.48 6.98 2.35
CA PHE A 52 13.91 7.19 2.10
C PHE A 52 14.63 5.92 1.60
N TYR A 53 14.20 4.75 2.09
CA TYR A 53 14.79 3.46 1.74
C TYR A 53 13.95 2.65 0.75
N LEU A 54 13.12 3.32 -0.05
CA LEU A 54 12.36 2.66 -1.11
C LEU A 54 13.33 2.11 -2.18
N PRO A 55 13.14 0.88 -2.69
CA PRO A 55 13.93 0.35 -3.80
C PRO A 55 13.92 1.32 -4.99
N ARG A 56 15.08 1.49 -5.64
CA ARG A 56 15.32 2.52 -6.65
C ARG A 56 14.40 2.38 -7.88
N GLU A 57 13.98 1.16 -8.16
CA GLU A 57 13.02 0.83 -9.23
C GLU A 57 11.63 1.45 -8.99
N PHE A 58 11.27 1.78 -7.76
CA PHE A 58 9.98 2.38 -7.46
C PHE A 58 10.12 3.90 -7.26
N PRO A 59 9.38 4.72 -8.03
CA PRO A 59 9.47 6.17 -7.90
C PRO A 59 8.82 6.69 -6.61
N GLN A 60 7.76 6.01 -6.15
CA GLN A 60 7.01 6.28 -4.93
C GLN A 60 6.13 5.06 -4.64
N ILE A 61 5.43 5.08 -3.51
CA ILE A 61 4.36 4.13 -3.20
C ILE A 61 3.04 4.89 -3.07
N PHE A 62 1.96 4.24 -3.51
CA PHE A 62 0.61 4.68 -3.22
C PHE A 62 0.03 3.79 -2.14
N VAL A 63 -0.49 4.42 -1.09
CA VAL A 63 -1.21 3.75 -0.01
C VAL A 63 -2.62 4.28 -0.03
N THR A 64 -3.56 3.42 -0.38
CA THR A 64 -5.00 3.63 -0.32
C THR A 64 -5.52 2.86 0.88
N VAL A 65 -6.16 3.58 1.78
CA VAL A 65 -6.70 2.99 3.00
C VAL A 65 -8.21 3.17 2.93
N VAL A 66 -8.94 2.12 3.26
CA VAL A 66 -10.36 1.96 2.96
C VAL A 66 -11.11 1.50 4.20
N TYR A 67 -12.27 2.09 4.44
CA TYR A 67 -13.29 1.56 5.35
C TYR A 67 -14.61 1.40 4.60
N ILE A 68 -15.18 0.20 4.63
CA ILE A 68 -16.47 -0.11 3.99
C ILE A 68 -17.48 -0.35 5.09
N HIS A 69 -18.51 0.48 5.14
CA HIS A 69 -19.55 0.36 6.15
C HIS A 69 -20.25 -1.02 6.07
N PRO A 70 -20.62 -1.68 7.19
CA PRO A 70 -21.26 -3.01 7.17
C PRO A 70 -22.57 -3.11 6.38
N LYS A 71 -23.23 -1.97 6.12
CA LYS A 71 -24.46 -1.85 5.30
C LYS A 71 -24.20 -1.27 3.91
N ALA A 72 -22.94 -1.18 3.49
CA ALA A 72 -22.56 -0.59 2.22
C ALA A 72 -22.99 -1.46 1.02
N ASP A 73 -23.29 -0.78 -0.09
CA ASP A 73 -23.38 -1.41 -1.40
C ASP A 73 -21.96 -1.75 -1.89
N VAL A 74 -21.72 -3.04 -2.07
CA VAL A 74 -20.42 -3.60 -2.46
C VAL A 74 -20.01 -3.14 -3.86
N ASP A 75 -20.95 -3.00 -4.79
CA ASP A 75 -20.64 -2.61 -6.16
C ASP A 75 -20.24 -1.14 -6.24
N ILE A 76 -20.87 -0.28 -5.44
CA ILE A 76 -20.49 1.13 -5.35
C ILE A 76 -19.09 1.27 -4.70
N ALA A 77 -18.85 0.57 -3.59
CA ALA A 77 -17.56 0.61 -2.89
C ALA A 77 -16.42 0.07 -3.78
N THR A 78 -16.60 -1.08 -4.43
CA THR A 78 -15.58 -1.67 -5.32
C THR A 78 -15.33 -0.81 -6.55
N ARG A 79 -16.35 -0.14 -7.11
CA ARG A 79 -16.19 0.82 -8.21
C ARG A 79 -15.37 2.03 -7.79
N ALA A 80 -15.59 2.56 -6.58
CA ALA A 80 -14.80 3.66 -6.04
C ALA A 80 -13.31 3.26 -5.89
N ILE A 81 -13.05 2.07 -5.35
CA ILE A 81 -11.68 1.51 -5.24
C ILE A 81 -11.04 1.39 -6.64
N SER A 82 -11.76 0.79 -7.59
CA SER A 82 -11.29 0.60 -8.99
C SER A 82 -10.89 1.93 -9.61
N LYS A 83 -11.77 2.94 -9.50
CA LYS A 83 -11.57 4.27 -10.07
C LYS A 83 -10.33 4.93 -9.47
N THR A 84 -10.16 4.84 -8.16
CA THR A 84 -8.98 5.38 -7.46
C THR A 84 -7.71 4.69 -7.94
N VAL A 85 -7.66 3.36 -7.93
CA VAL A 85 -6.48 2.58 -8.36
C VAL A 85 -6.11 2.91 -9.80
N ASN A 86 -7.08 2.94 -10.73
CA ASN A 86 -6.83 3.28 -12.13
C ASN A 86 -6.23 4.67 -12.27
N ARG A 87 -6.71 5.65 -11.50
CA ARG A 87 -6.16 7.02 -11.52
C ARG A 87 -4.73 7.08 -10.97
N LEU A 88 -4.44 6.33 -9.91
CA LEU A 88 -3.08 6.25 -9.34
C LEU A 88 -2.10 5.58 -10.31
N GLN A 89 -2.53 4.50 -10.96
CA GLN A 89 -1.76 3.84 -12.02
C GLN A 89 -1.51 4.76 -13.22
N ALA A 90 -2.48 5.61 -13.59
CA ALA A 90 -2.29 6.61 -14.63
C ALA A 90 -1.26 7.70 -14.23
N ILE A 91 -1.13 8.02 -12.94
CA ILE A 91 -0.13 8.97 -12.44
C ILE A 91 1.29 8.38 -12.48
N ALA A 92 1.45 7.13 -12.02
CA ALA A 92 2.74 6.46 -12.01
C ALA A 92 2.53 4.94 -12.14
N PRO A 93 2.65 4.37 -13.36
CA PRO A 93 2.36 2.95 -13.59
C PRO A 93 3.35 2.03 -12.89
N ASP A 94 4.60 2.47 -12.71
CA ASP A 94 5.66 1.71 -12.03
C ASP A 94 5.62 1.85 -10.49
N ALA A 95 4.72 2.68 -9.95
CA ALA A 95 4.59 2.84 -8.50
C ALA A 95 3.74 1.70 -7.89
N PRO A 96 4.24 1.01 -6.85
CA PRO A 96 3.44 0.03 -6.13
C PRO A 96 2.20 0.67 -5.51
N ASN A 97 1.06 -0.01 -5.67
CA ASN A 97 -0.20 0.37 -5.04
C ASN A 97 -0.48 -0.61 -3.91
N LEU A 98 -0.79 -0.09 -2.73
CA LEU A 98 -1.27 -0.84 -1.57
C LEU A 98 -2.68 -0.37 -1.25
N VAL A 99 -3.65 -1.27 -1.25
CA VAL A 99 -5.04 -1.01 -0.85
C VAL A 99 -5.32 -1.80 0.40
N MET A 100 -5.58 -1.15 1.54
CA MET A 100 -5.73 -1.82 2.83
C MET A 100 -6.81 -1.20 3.70
N GLY A 101 -7.23 -1.89 4.75
CA GLY A 101 -8.18 -1.37 5.74
C GLY A 101 -9.29 -2.38 6.01
N ASP A 102 -10.41 -1.94 6.59
CA ASP A 102 -11.52 -2.80 6.95
C ASP A 102 -12.56 -2.84 5.82
N PHE A 103 -12.66 -4.02 5.20
CA PHE A 103 -13.57 -4.25 4.08
C PHE A 103 -14.93 -4.80 4.54
N ASN A 104 -15.08 -5.16 5.82
CA ASN A 104 -16.26 -5.85 6.35
C ASN A 104 -16.67 -7.03 5.45
N HIS A 105 -17.82 -6.95 4.79
CA HIS A 105 -18.37 -7.99 3.91
C HIS A 105 -17.88 -7.90 2.46
N CYS A 106 -17.17 -6.84 2.08
CA CYS A 106 -16.72 -6.62 0.70
C CYS A 106 -15.45 -7.43 0.40
N LYS A 107 -15.45 -8.14 -0.74
CA LYS A 107 -14.26 -8.84 -1.24
C LYS A 107 -13.98 -8.36 -2.67
N PRO A 108 -13.06 -7.40 -2.87
CA PRO A 108 -12.81 -6.79 -4.17
C PRO A 108 -12.03 -7.70 -5.14
N GLY A 109 -11.98 -9.02 -4.93
CA GLY A 109 -11.10 -9.93 -5.65
C GLY A 109 -11.24 -9.92 -7.19
N LYS A 110 -12.44 -9.61 -7.71
CA LYS A 110 -12.63 -9.42 -9.16
C LYS A 110 -12.06 -8.10 -9.67
N THR A 111 -12.20 -7.03 -8.88
CA THR A 111 -11.71 -5.68 -9.18
C THR A 111 -10.20 -5.57 -9.07
N LEU A 112 -9.63 -6.17 -8.03
CA LEU A 112 -8.20 -6.16 -7.74
C LEU A 112 -7.54 -7.48 -8.13
N CYS A 113 -7.98 -8.09 -9.23
CA CYS A 113 -7.52 -9.42 -9.66
C CYS A 113 -6.02 -9.49 -9.99
N SER A 114 -5.41 -8.37 -10.35
CA SER A 114 -3.96 -8.26 -10.57
C SER A 114 -3.16 -8.03 -9.29
N PHE A 115 -3.83 -7.77 -8.16
CA PHE A 115 -3.21 -7.54 -6.87
C PHE A 115 -3.14 -8.84 -6.07
N GLU A 116 -2.10 -8.95 -5.26
CA GLU A 116 -1.93 -10.03 -4.30
C GLU A 116 -2.48 -9.61 -2.94
N GLN A 117 -3.25 -10.47 -2.30
CA GLN A 117 -3.71 -10.25 -0.93
C GLN A 117 -2.60 -10.67 0.06
N TYR A 118 -2.06 -9.72 0.82
CA TYR A 118 -1.00 -9.97 1.80
C TYR A 118 -1.51 -10.28 3.20
N ALA A 119 -2.67 -9.72 3.58
CA ALA A 119 -3.29 -9.99 4.88
C ALA A 119 -4.06 -11.32 4.80
N THR A 120 -3.52 -12.35 5.44
CA THR A 120 -4.07 -13.72 5.43
C THR A 120 -4.38 -14.24 6.84
N CYS A 121 -4.07 -13.46 7.88
CA CYS A 121 -4.36 -13.81 9.27
C CYS A 121 -5.76 -13.34 9.69
N SER A 122 -6.32 -13.97 10.72
CA SER A 122 -7.58 -13.53 11.34
C SER A 122 -7.39 -12.15 11.97
N THR A 123 -8.31 -11.24 11.68
CA THR A 123 -8.26 -9.84 12.14
C THR A 123 -9.39 -9.52 13.11
N ARG A 124 -10.47 -10.31 13.14
CA ARG A 124 -11.52 -10.22 14.17
C ARG A 124 -12.04 -11.61 14.51
N LEU A 125 -11.82 -12.08 15.73
CA LEU A 125 -12.11 -13.46 16.14
C LEU A 125 -11.51 -14.48 15.15
N THR A 126 -12.34 -15.20 14.40
CA THR A 126 -11.94 -16.16 13.36
C THR A 126 -12.00 -15.60 11.94
N ASN A 127 -12.47 -14.36 11.77
CA ASN A 127 -12.69 -13.73 10.46
C ASN A 127 -11.52 -12.82 10.07
N CYS A 128 -11.31 -12.67 8.77
CA CYS A 128 -10.36 -11.71 8.18
C CYS A 128 -11.20 -10.64 7.48
N LEU A 129 -11.45 -9.53 8.18
CA LEU A 129 -12.21 -8.38 7.67
C LEU A 129 -11.27 -7.27 7.19
N ASP A 130 -10.13 -7.14 7.86
CA ASP A 130 -9.07 -6.22 7.47
C ASP A 130 -8.21 -6.86 6.39
N LEU A 131 -8.33 -6.35 5.18
CA LEU A 131 -7.63 -6.88 4.01
C LEU A 131 -6.51 -5.92 3.61
N CYS A 132 -5.49 -6.47 2.95
CA CYS A 132 -4.43 -5.69 2.33
C CYS A 132 -4.10 -6.34 0.98
N TYR A 133 -4.30 -5.58 -0.10
CA TYR A 133 -3.99 -5.94 -1.47
C TYR A 133 -2.81 -5.11 -1.96
N GLY A 134 -1.88 -5.69 -2.71
CA GLY A 134 -0.82 -4.93 -3.36
C GLY A 134 -0.49 -5.37 -4.77
N SER A 135 -0.04 -4.42 -5.59
CA SER A 135 0.25 -4.64 -7.01
C SER A 135 1.55 -5.43 -7.26
N VAL A 136 2.41 -5.58 -6.26
CA VAL A 136 3.72 -6.25 -6.39
C VAL A 136 3.69 -7.63 -5.76
N LYS A 137 3.84 -8.68 -6.55
CA LYS A 137 3.77 -10.05 -6.03
C LYS A 137 4.86 -10.35 -5.00
N GLY A 138 4.50 -11.03 -3.91
CA GLY A 138 5.40 -11.43 -2.83
C GLY A 138 6.10 -10.27 -2.11
N ALA A 139 5.52 -9.07 -2.13
CA ALA A 139 6.16 -7.90 -1.52
C ALA A 139 6.16 -7.94 0.01
N TYR A 140 5.13 -8.53 0.62
CA TYR A 140 4.95 -8.58 2.06
C TYR A 140 4.46 -9.94 2.55
N LYS A 141 4.73 -10.23 3.82
CA LYS A 141 4.08 -11.28 4.60
C LYS A 141 3.33 -10.63 5.75
N SER A 142 2.13 -11.09 6.07
CA SER A 142 1.39 -10.61 7.23
C SER A 142 1.72 -11.43 8.48
N LEU A 143 1.79 -10.74 9.61
CA LEU A 143 1.86 -11.31 10.95
C LEU A 143 0.74 -10.67 11.78
N GLN A 144 -0.03 -11.51 12.47
CA GLN A 144 -1.02 -11.02 13.43
C GLN A 144 -0.30 -10.47 14.67
N ARG A 145 -0.80 -9.36 15.19
CA ARG A 145 -0.36 -8.74 16.45
C ARG A 145 -1.56 -8.57 17.37
N ALA A 146 -1.28 -8.38 18.66
CA ALA A 146 -2.30 -8.08 19.64
C ALA A 146 -3.13 -6.84 19.20
N PRO A 147 -4.41 -6.77 19.58
CA PRO A 147 -5.22 -5.59 19.32
C PRO A 147 -4.56 -4.33 19.89
N PHE A 148 -4.77 -3.20 19.23
CA PHE A 148 -4.32 -1.92 19.75
C PHE A 148 -5.33 -1.42 20.79
N SER A 149 -4.89 -1.24 22.03
CA SER A 149 -5.73 -0.74 23.12
C SER A 149 -7.00 -1.61 23.29
N THR A 150 -8.18 -1.00 23.25
CA THR A 150 -9.50 -1.64 23.45
C THR A 150 -10.17 -2.08 22.15
N SER A 151 -9.46 -2.07 21.03
CA SER A 151 -10.01 -2.55 19.75
C SER A 151 -10.34 -4.04 19.84
N ASP A 152 -11.43 -4.46 19.21
CA ASP A 152 -11.78 -5.86 19.01
C ASP A 152 -11.16 -6.44 17.72
N HIS A 153 -10.41 -5.63 16.97
CA HIS A 153 -9.62 -6.06 15.82
C HIS A 153 -8.15 -6.27 16.18
N TYR A 154 -7.58 -7.38 15.72
CA TYR A 154 -6.15 -7.64 15.78
C TYR A 154 -5.40 -6.77 14.77
N CYS A 155 -4.25 -6.24 15.18
CA CYS A 155 -3.40 -5.49 14.27
C CYS A 155 -2.70 -6.43 13.28
N VAL A 156 -2.62 -6.02 12.01
CA VAL A 156 -1.88 -6.73 10.97
C VAL A 156 -0.54 -6.03 10.74
N TYR A 157 0.55 -6.76 10.99
CA TYR A 157 1.91 -6.27 10.76
C TYR A 157 2.47 -6.84 9.45
N LEU A 158 2.77 -5.95 8.49
CA LEU A 158 3.30 -6.34 7.18
C LEU A 158 4.82 -6.34 7.19
N VAL A 159 5.42 -7.52 7.16
CA VAL A 159 6.86 -7.68 7.07
C VAL A 159 7.28 -7.66 5.61
N PRO A 160 8.24 -6.80 5.20
CA PRO A 160 8.77 -6.78 3.84
C PRO A 160 9.39 -8.12 3.48
N HIS A 161 8.96 -8.67 2.36
CA HIS A 161 9.57 -9.85 1.75
C HIS A 161 10.20 -9.55 0.37
N TYR A 162 9.89 -8.38 -0.19
CA TYR A 162 10.41 -7.95 -1.48
C TYR A 162 11.95 -7.92 -1.54
N LYS A 163 12.50 -8.49 -2.62
CA LYS A 163 13.93 -8.40 -2.98
C LYS A 163 14.10 -7.43 -4.15
N PRO A 164 14.87 -6.34 -4.01
CA PRO A 164 15.13 -5.40 -5.10
C PRO A 164 15.75 -6.07 -6.32
N VAL A 165 15.42 -5.57 -7.51
CA VAL A 165 15.92 -6.10 -8.80
C VAL A 165 17.44 -6.14 -8.82
N LEU A 166 18.09 -5.08 -8.35
CA LEU A 166 19.56 -5.00 -8.27
C LEU A 166 20.18 -6.14 -7.44
N ARG A 167 19.48 -6.62 -6.40
CA ARG A 167 19.96 -7.71 -5.53
C ARG A 167 19.58 -9.10 -6.06
N LYS A 168 18.78 -9.19 -7.12
CA LYS A 168 18.44 -10.45 -7.80
C LYS A 168 19.50 -10.86 -8.83
N HIS A 169 20.18 -9.90 -9.44
CA HIS A 169 21.24 -10.15 -10.43
C HIS A 169 22.62 -10.15 -9.78
N LYS A 170 23.52 -11.03 -10.24
CA LYS A 170 24.93 -10.98 -9.85
C LYS A 170 25.59 -9.75 -10.51
N PRO A 171 26.50 -9.04 -9.83
CA PRO A 171 27.20 -7.92 -10.44
C PRO A 171 28.03 -8.40 -11.63
N GLU A 172 27.82 -7.79 -12.80
CA GLU A 172 28.61 -8.03 -14.00
C GLU A 172 29.74 -7.00 -14.08
N CYS A 173 30.98 -7.47 -14.22
CA CYS A 173 32.13 -6.60 -14.41
C CYS A 173 32.25 -6.23 -15.89
N LYS A 174 31.94 -4.97 -16.25
CA LYS A 174 32.15 -4.46 -17.61
C LYS A 174 33.51 -3.77 -17.71
N ILE A 175 34.37 -4.27 -18.59
CA ILE A 175 35.65 -3.63 -18.92
C ILE A 175 35.36 -2.47 -19.87
N VAL A 176 35.54 -1.24 -19.40
CA VAL A 176 35.42 -0.05 -20.25
C VAL A 176 36.75 0.19 -20.96
N ARG A 177 36.78 0.06 -22.29
CA ARG A 177 37.92 0.48 -23.10
C ARG A 177 37.87 2.00 -23.29
N LYS A 178 38.92 2.72 -22.86
CA LYS A 178 39.11 4.13 -23.24
C LYS A 178 39.43 4.18 -24.73
N SER A 179 38.63 4.90 -25.52
CA SER A 179 39.02 5.29 -26.87
C SER A 179 40.08 6.38 -26.80
N ALA A 180 41.15 6.24 -27.58
CA ALA A 180 42.16 7.27 -27.74
C ALA A 180 41.58 8.39 -28.62
N SER A 181 41.51 9.61 -28.09
CA SER A 181 41.26 10.82 -28.87
C SER A 181 42.46 11.06 -29.79
N ARG A 182 42.24 11.06 -31.10
CA ARG A 182 43.24 11.53 -32.07
C ARG A 182 43.36 13.04 -31.90
N ILE A 183 44.50 13.49 -31.39
CA ILE A 183 44.91 14.88 -31.51
C ILE A 183 45.24 15.10 -32.98
N VAL A 184 44.45 15.91 -33.67
CA VAL A 184 44.79 16.42 -35.00
C VAL A 184 45.60 17.69 -34.77
N SER A 185 46.91 17.62 -35.01
CA SER A 185 47.79 18.79 -35.04
C SER A 185 47.52 19.58 -36.32
N ALA A 186 47.26 20.88 -36.15
CA ALA A 186 47.07 21.86 -37.21
C ALA A 186 48.38 22.22 -37.93
#